data_AF-A0A2A8VAG9-F1
#
_entry.id   AF-A0A2A8VAG9-F1
#
_cell.length_a   1.000
_cell.length_b   1.000
_cell.length_c   1.000
_cell.angle_alpha   90.00
_cell.angle_beta   90.00
_cell.angle_gamma   90.00
#
_symmetry.space_group_name_H-M   'P 1'
#
loop_
_entity.id
_entity.type
_entity.pdbx_description
1 polymer ?
#
loop_
_entity_poly.entity_id
_entity_poly.type
_entity_poly.pdbx_seq_one_letter_code
_entity_poly.pdbx_strand_id
1 'polypeptide(L)' 'MLELADIKRQLRSFCRRNRTALKYTHIGQYTAEEVSDMLIDCVGAEEVKKILHDIDIINQRGGNTVKYFMLILEGLKAA' A
#
# COMPACT_ATOMS: atom_id res chain seq x y z
N MET A 1 -2.68 -13.64 -13.65
CA MET A 1 -3.19 -13.52 -12.27
C MET A 1 -1.99 -13.13 -11.41
N LEU A 2 -2.08 -12.11 -10.57
CA LEU A 2 -0.99 -11.82 -9.62
C LEU A 2 -1.08 -12.82 -8.47
N GLU A 3 -0.02 -13.59 -8.25
CA GLU A 3 0.07 -14.49 -7.11
C GLU A 3 0.20 -13.69 -5.81
N LEU A 4 -0.22 -14.27 -4.68
CA LEU A 4 -0.13 -13.60 -3.37
C LEU A 4 1.30 -13.12 -3.06
N ALA A 5 2.30 -13.90 -3.46
CA ALA A 5 3.71 -13.54 -3.33
C ALA A 5 4.08 -12.29 -4.13
N ASP A 6 3.51 -12.12 -5.32
CA ASP A 6 3.73 -10.93 -6.15
C ASP A 6 3.06 -9.69 -5.57
N ILE A 7 1.84 -9.83 -5.05
CA ILE A 7 1.10 -8.75 -4.37
C ILE A 7 1.93 -8.25 -3.18
N LYS A 8 2.38 -9.17 -2.32
CA LYS A 8 3.26 -8.83 -1.18
C LYS A 8 4.54 -8.14 -1.64
N ARG A 9 5.19 -8.67 -2.67
CA ARG A 9 6.43 -8.09 -3.23
C ARG A 9 6.23 -6.66 -3.72
N GLN A 10 5.17 -6.41 -4.49
CA GLN A 10 4.88 -5.08 -5.04
C GLN A 10 4.52 -4.08 -3.95
N LEU A 11 3.67 -4.47 -2.99
CA LEU A 11 3.31 -3.62 -1.86
C LEU A 11 4.55 -3.27 -1.01
N ARG A 12 5.39 -4.26 -0.69
CA ARG A 12 6.66 -4.02 0.02
C ARG A 12 7.56 -3.06 -0.74
N SER A 13 7.70 -3.24 -2.05
CA SER A 13 8.49 -2.34 -2.91
C SER A 13 7.95 -0.91 -2.88
N PHE A 14 6.63 -0.74 -2.97
CA PHE A 14 5.98 0.55 -2.87
C PHE A 14 6.23 1.23 -1.52
N CYS A 15 6.03 0.50 -0.41
CA CYS A 15 6.24 1.03 0.94
C CYS A 15 7.69 1.44 1.17
N ARG A 16 8.67 0.67 0.67
CA ARG A 16 10.10 1.00 0.79
C ARG A 16 10.46 2.27 0.02
N ARG A 17 10.01 2.40 -1.24
CA ARG A 17 10.27 3.59 -2.06
C ARG A 17 9.69 4.87 -1.47
N ASN A 18 8.60 4.75 -0.71
CA ASN A 18 7.88 5.88 -0.12
C ASN A 18 8.05 6.00 1.40
N ARG A 19 9.09 5.36 1.97
CA ARG A 19 9.28 5.24 3.42
C ARG A 19 9.25 6.58 4.16
N THR A 20 9.88 7.61 3.58
CA THR A 20 9.96 8.95 4.18
C THR A 20 8.57 9.56 4.39
N ALA A 21 7.68 9.43 3.41
CA ALA A 21 6.32 9.96 3.52
C ALA A 21 5.48 9.12 4.49
N LEU A 22 5.58 7.78 4.40
CA LEU A 22 4.82 6.87 5.25
C LEU A 22 5.23 6.93 6.73
N LYS A 23 6.44 7.39 7.05
CA LYS A 23 6.94 7.56 8.42
C LYS A 23 6.03 8.45 9.29
N TYR A 24 5.30 9.39 8.68
CA TYR A 24 4.41 10.31 9.39
C TYR A 24 2.96 9.82 9.52
N THR A 25 2.69 8.59 9.07
CA THR A 25 1.37 7.95 9.17
C THR A 25 1.31 7.00 10.36
N HIS A 26 0.13 6.44 10.66
CA HIS A 26 -0.01 5.44 11.72
C HIS A 26 0.77 4.14 11.44
N ILE A 27 1.10 3.85 10.17
CA ILE A 27 1.97 2.72 9.81
C ILE A 27 3.47 3.05 9.90
N GLY A 28 3.83 4.26 10.33
CA GLY A 28 5.20 4.77 10.30
C GLY A 28 6.21 3.95 11.11
N GLN A 29 5.76 3.21 12.12
CA GLN A 29 6.62 2.37 12.96
C GLN A 29 6.86 0.97 12.38
N TYR A 30 6.06 0.54 11.40
CA TYR A 30 6.12 -0.80 10.84
C TYR A 30 7.10 -0.88 9.66
N THR A 31 7.69 -2.05 9.48
CA THR A 31 8.47 -2.45 8.31
C THR A 31 7.56 -2.64 7.09
N ALA A 32 8.13 -2.67 5.89
CA ALA A 32 7.35 -2.88 4.66
C ALA A 32 6.69 -4.27 4.64
N GLU A 33 7.35 -5.26 5.24
CA GLU A 33 6.87 -6.62 5.46
C GLU A 33 5.65 -6.62 6.37
N GLU A 34 5.75 -6.02 7.55
CA GLU A 34 4.64 -5.91 8.51
C GLU A 34 3.46 -5.14 7.91
N VAL A 35 3.71 -4.03 7.21
CA VAL A 35 2.65 -3.27 6.51
C VAL A 35 1.98 -4.15 5.46
N SER A 36 2.76 -4.92 4.70
CA SER A 36 2.22 -5.78 3.66
C SER A 36 1.36 -6.90 4.22
N ASP A 37 1.76 -7.53 5.31
CA ASP A 37 0.99 -8.59 5.92
C ASP A 37 -0.26 -8.02 6.59
N MET A 38 -0.14 -6.91 7.33
CA MET A 38 -1.25 -6.20 7.97
C MET A 38 -2.33 -5.75 6.98
N LEU A 39 -1.95 -5.15 5.83
CA LEU A 39 -2.91 -4.73 4.82
C LEU A 39 -3.66 -5.92 4.22
N ILE A 40 -2.97 -7.01 3.93
CA ILE A 40 -3.61 -8.22 3.38
C ILE A 40 -4.56 -8.84 4.40
N ASP A 41 -4.17 -8.88 5.68
CA ASP A 41 -5.03 -9.41 6.74
C ASP A 41 -6.26 -8.52 7.00
N CYS A 42 -6.11 -7.21 6.81
CA CYS A 42 -7.19 -6.24 7.04
C CYS A 42 -8.22 -6.19 5.90
N VAL A 43 -7.77 -6.13 4.63
CA VAL A 43 -8.68 -5.92 3.47
C VAL A 43 -8.72 -7.09 2.49
N GLY A 44 -7.86 -8.09 2.66
CA GLY A 44 -7.75 -9.22 1.74
C GLY A 44 -6.87 -8.94 0.51
N ALA A 45 -6.30 -10.02 -0.04
CA ALA A 45 -5.35 -9.93 -1.16
C ALA A 45 -5.94 -9.32 -2.44
N GLU A 46 -7.21 -9.60 -2.75
CA GLU A 46 -7.86 -9.03 -3.94
C GLU A 46 -8.05 -7.52 -3.83
N GLU A 47 -8.29 -6.99 -2.64
CA GLU A 47 -8.42 -5.54 -2.47
C GLU A 47 -7.06 -4.85 -2.55
N VAL A 48 -6.02 -5.45 -1.94
CA VAL A 48 -4.63 -4.96 -2.09
C VAL A 48 -4.19 -4.96 -3.55
N LYS A 49 -4.60 -5.96 -4.34
CA LYS A 49 -4.32 -6.02 -5.77
C LYS A 49 -4.98 -4.88 -6.55
N LYS A 50 -6.21 -4.48 -6.20
CA LYS A 50 -6.85 -3.29 -6.80
C LYS A 50 -6.11 -2.02 -6.41
N ILE A 51 -5.72 -1.87 -5.14
CA ILE A 51 -4.93 -0.73 -4.67
C ILE A 51 -3.62 -0.59 -5.44
N LEU A 52 -2.91 -1.70 -5.68
CA LEU A 52 -1.69 -1.69 -6.48
C LEU A 52 -1.95 -1.32 -7.94
N HIS A 53 -3.05 -1.80 -8.52
CA HIS A 53 -3.46 -1.43 -9.87
C HIS A 53 -3.77 0.06 -9.99
N ASP A 54 -4.48 0.63 -9.02
CA ASP A 54 -4.77 2.06 -8.95
C ASP A 54 -3.50 2.89 -8.80
N ILE A 55 -2.55 2.44 -7.97
CA ILE A 55 -1.22 3.06 -7.84
C ILE A 55 -0.52 3.11 -9.21
N ASP A 56 -0.54 2.03 -9.97
CA ASP A 56 0.08 1.99 -11.30
C ASP A 56 -0.61 2.96 -12.27
N ILE A 57 -1.95 3.01 -12.30
CA ILE A 57 -2.71 3.96 -13.13
C ILE A 57 -2.38 5.41 -12.76
N ILE A 58 -2.38 5.72 -11.46
CA ILE A 58 -2.09 7.07 -10.96
C ILE A 58 -0.65 7.46 -11.33
N ASN A 59 0.30 6.54 -11.16
CA ASN A 59 1.71 6.77 -11.51
C ASN A 59 1.89 7.04 -13.01
N GLN A 60 1.23 6.26 -13.88
CA GLN A 60 1.26 6.46 -15.34
C GLN A 60 0.71 7.83 -15.77
N ARG A 61 -0.20 8.40 -14.98
CA ARG A 61 -0.78 9.73 -15.22
C ARG A 61 -0.04 10.87 -14.51
N GLY A 62 1.09 10.59 -13.86
CA GLY A 62 1.86 11.58 -13.10
C GLY A 62 1.18 12.06 -11.82
N GLY A 63 0.22 11.29 -11.30
CA GLY A 63 -0.50 11.62 -10.06
C GLY A 63 0.26 11.23 -8.79
N ASN A 64 -0.26 11.67 -7.63
CA ASN A 64 0.36 11.42 -6.34
C ASN A 64 -0.11 10.09 -5.72
N THR A 65 0.61 9.02 -6.01
CA THR A 65 0.34 7.66 -5.50
C THR A 65 0.46 7.54 -3.98
N VAL A 66 1.39 8.29 -3.38
CA VAL A 66 1.61 8.29 -1.93
C VAL A 66 0.41 8.88 -1.19
N LYS A 67 -0.12 10.00 -1.68
CA LYS A 67 -1.31 10.64 -1.13
C LYS A 67 -2.53 9.71 -1.24
N TYR A 68 -2.71 9.05 -2.39
CA TYR A 68 -3.76 8.04 -2.56
C TYR A 68 -3.65 6.92 -1.52
N PHE A 69 -2.45 6.36 -1.35
CA PHE A 69 -2.22 5.30 -0.37
C PHE A 69 -2.44 5.79 1.08
N MET A 70 -2.04 7.02 1.41
CA MET A 70 -2.32 7.63 2.71
C MET A 70 -3.82 7.75 3.00
N LEU A 71 -4.64 8.11 2.00
CA LEU A 71 -6.09 8.18 2.16
C LEU A 71 -6.71 6.81 2.45
N ILE A 72 -6.19 5.75 1.82
CA ILE A 72 -6.61 4.37 2.14
C ILE A 72 -6.30 4.05 3.60
N LEU A 73 -5.05 4.31 4.01
CA LEU A 73 -4.61 4.09 5.39
C LEU A 73 -5.49 4.86 6.39
N GLU A 74 -5.82 6.12 6.10
CA GLU A 74 -6.74 6.91 6.94
C GLU A 74 -8.15 6.31 7.01
N GLY A 75 -8.67 5.81 5.89
CA GLY A 75 -9.96 5.12 5.84
C GLY A 75 -9.97 3.84 6.69
N LEU A 76 -8.89 3.06 6.67
CA LEU A 76 -8.76 1.84 7.47
C LEU A 76 -8.62 2.09 8.97
N LYS A 77 -8.09 3.25 9.38
CA LYS A 77 -8.03 3.63 10.81
C LYS A 77 -9.41 3.94 11.40
N ALA A 78 -10.37 4.34 10.57
CA ALA A 78 -11.71 4.75 11.01
C ALA A 78 -12.72 3.59 11.05
N ALA A 79 -12.32 2.39 10.61
CA ALA A 79 -13.12 1.16 10.60
C ALA A 79 -12.79 0.29 11.82
#